data_AF-A0A1G6WFW1-F1
#
_entry.id   AF-A0A1G6WFW1-F1
#
_cell.length_a   1.000
_cell.length_b   1.000
_cell.length_c   1.000
_cell.angle_alpha   90.00
_cell.angle_beta   90.00
_cell.angle_gamma   90.00
#
_symmetry.space_group_name_H-M   'P 1'
#
loop_
_entity.id
_entity.type
_entity.pdbx_description
1 polymer ?
#
loop_
_entity_poly.entity_id
_entity_poly.type
_entity_poly.pdbx_seq_one_letter_code
_entity_poly.pdbx_strand_id
1 'polypeptide(L)'
;MKKLATLLLFSIFFTATAQTTNDLQKHFEAFYQEMRQQGDVDGVVNALTHLNVLSPSKQRKDTLAYVYANNNQHLQALNTIGIELDSSDSDMAVQVKAISLKALNQPKRALEQFQELFDRQPNVYLAYELADLKIQTGDNAGAVTNIEYGITNAKDDMKYAFYERQQPYEVPLKAAFLHLKALTQYNKDKDNVDAAIALIDEALAIDPNFNLASLSKQALVARKNPPPATPAPDSVKTKTKVEEPTVPGKKAKKDKNKKDGD
;
A
#
# COMPACT_ATOMS: atom_id res chain seq x y z
N MET A 1 34.41 8.14 -65.10
CA MET A 1 33.52 6.94 -65.17
C MET A 1 34.08 5.71 -64.45
N LYS A 2 35.37 5.34 -64.61
CA LYS A 2 35.94 4.15 -63.93
C LYS A 2 35.85 4.20 -62.39
N LYS A 3 36.14 5.35 -61.75
CA LYS A 3 36.01 5.53 -60.29
C LYS A 3 34.56 5.49 -59.76
N LEU A 4 33.60 5.90 -60.59
CA LEU A 4 32.17 5.82 -60.29
C LEU A 4 31.67 4.36 -60.39
N ALA A 5 32.17 3.60 -61.37
CA ALA A 5 31.90 2.16 -61.46
C ALA A 5 32.49 1.38 -60.27
N THR A 6 33.68 1.77 -59.77
CA THR A 6 34.26 1.16 -58.55
C THR A 6 33.44 1.47 -57.31
N LEU A 7 32.91 2.69 -57.17
CA LEU A 7 32.05 3.09 -56.06
C LEU A 7 30.69 2.35 -56.09
N LEU A 8 30.12 2.16 -57.29
CA LEU A 8 28.89 1.40 -57.51
C LEU A 8 29.10 -0.10 -57.24
N LEU A 9 30.28 -0.64 -57.56
CA LEU A 9 30.64 -2.04 -57.27
C LEU A 9 30.78 -2.30 -55.77
N PHE A 10 31.29 -1.33 -55.00
CA PHE A 10 31.40 -1.43 -53.54
C PHE A 10 30.05 -1.35 -52.81
N SER A 11 29.03 -0.73 -53.41
CA SER A 11 27.70 -0.58 -52.80
C SER A 11 26.84 -1.85 -52.91
N ILE A 12 27.23 -2.83 -53.74
CA ILE A 12 26.48 -4.08 -53.94
C ILE A 12 26.81 -5.14 -52.86
N PHE A 13 27.83 -4.92 -52.02
CA PHE A 13 28.26 -5.88 -50.99
C PHE A 13 27.61 -5.70 -49.60
N PHE A 14 26.75 -4.69 -49.41
CA PHE A 14 25.96 -4.55 -48.19
C PHE A 14 24.63 -5.31 -48.32
N THR A 15 24.67 -6.65 -48.27
CA THR A 15 23.46 -7.40 -47.95
C THR A 15 23.15 -7.18 -46.47
N ALA A 16 22.32 -6.18 -46.17
CA ALA A 16 21.78 -6.00 -44.83
C ALA A 16 20.95 -7.24 -44.47
N THR A 17 21.52 -8.17 -43.71
CA THR A 17 20.76 -9.25 -43.10
C THR A 17 19.89 -8.64 -42.01
N ALA A 18 18.66 -8.27 -42.35
CA ALA A 18 17.68 -7.85 -41.37
C ALA A 18 17.37 -9.02 -40.43
N GLN A 19 17.35 -8.76 -39.12
CA GLN A 19 17.00 -9.76 -38.12
C GLN A 19 15.55 -10.20 -38.33
N THR A 20 15.31 -11.52 -38.34
CA THR A 20 13.93 -12.03 -38.45
C THR A 20 13.24 -11.99 -37.09
N THR A 21 11.90 -11.87 -37.09
CA THR A 21 11.09 -11.93 -35.86
C THR A 21 11.35 -13.21 -35.06
N ASN A 22 11.63 -14.33 -35.74
CA ASN A 22 11.92 -15.61 -35.12
C ASN A 22 13.28 -15.60 -34.39
N ASP A 23 14.32 -15.04 -35.02
CA ASP A 23 15.64 -14.93 -34.38
C ASP A 23 15.61 -14.00 -33.16
N LEU A 24 14.83 -12.92 -33.24
CA LEU A 24 14.65 -12.00 -32.12
C LEU A 24 13.84 -12.64 -30.98
N GLN A 25 12.80 -13.40 -31.30
CA GLN A 25 12.04 -14.14 -30.29
C GLN A 25 12.93 -15.14 -29.55
N LYS A 26 13.71 -15.96 -30.27
CA LYS A 26 14.66 -16.92 -29.67
C LYS A 26 15.70 -16.23 -28.80
N HIS A 27 16.20 -15.07 -29.25
CA HIS A 27 17.13 -14.27 -28.47
C HIS A 27 16.52 -13.85 -27.12
N PHE A 28 15.31 -13.29 -27.13
CA PHE A 28 14.66 -12.86 -25.89
C PHE A 28 14.20 -14.03 -25.01
N GLU A 29 13.90 -15.19 -25.57
CA GLU A 29 13.67 -16.42 -24.80
C GLU A 29 14.95 -16.86 -24.08
N ALA A 30 16.10 -16.87 -24.77
CA ALA A 30 17.39 -17.19 -24.15
C ALA A 30 17.80 -16.14 -23.10
N PHE A 31 17.61 -14.86 -23.41
CA PHE A 31 17.86 -13.75 -22.50
C PHE A 31 16.99 -13.86 -21.23
N TYR A 32 15.69 -14.15 -21.37
CA TYR A 32 14.80 -14.41 -20.24
C TYR A 32 15.31 -15.52 -19.32
N GLN A 33 15.80 -16.63 -19.88
CA GLN A 33 16.33 -17.73 -19.08
C GLN A 33 17.58 -17.31 -18.30
N GLU A 34 18.49 -16.58 -18.94
CA GLU A 34 19.70 -16.08 -18.31
C GLU A 34 19.37 -15.11 -17.15
N MET A 35 18.49 -14.14 -17.38
CA MET A 35 18.09 -13.17 -16.35
C MET A 35 17.37 -13.86 -15.17
N ARG A 36 16.56 -14.90 -15.45
CA ARG A 36 15.95 -15.71 -14.38
C ARG A 36 16.98 -16.46 -13.53
N GLN A 37 18.03 -17.00 -14.13
CA GLN A 37 19.10 -17.69 -13.39
C GLN A 37 19.89 -16.73 -12.49
N GLN A 38 20.06 -15.50 -12.96
CA GLN A 38 20.75 -14.45 -12.20
C GLN A 38 19.89 -13.81 -11.12
N GLY A 39 18.56 -14.00 -11.17
CA GLY A 39 17.62 -13.28 -10.33
C GLY A 39 17.51 -11.80 -10.71
N ASP A 40 17.89 -11.42 -11.94
CA ASP A 40 17.76 -10.06 -12.47
C ASP A 40 16.30 -9.80 -12.86
N VAL A 41 15.55 -9.19 -11.94
CA VAL A 41 14.13 -8.89 -12.13
C VAL A 41 13.90 -7.89 -13.27
N ASP A 42 14.77 -6.88 -13.41
CA ASP A 42 14.65 -5.88 -14.48
C ASP A 42 14.93 -6.50 -15.85
N GLY A 43 15.94 -7.38 -15.92
CA GLY A 43 16.22 -8.20 -17.09
C GLY A 43 15.05 -9.12 -17.47
N VAL A 44 14.42 -9.77 -16.48
CA VAL A 44 13.21 -10.60 -16.70
C VAL A 44 12.05 -9.77 -17.24
N VAL A 45 11.78 -8.59 -16.65
CA VAL A 45 10.74 -7.66 -17.12
C VAL A 45 11.01 -7.24 -18.56
N ASN A 46 12.26 -6.88 -18.87
CA ASN A 46 12.67 -6.47 -20.21
C ASN A 46 12.41 -7.59 -21.23
N ALA A 47 12.87 -8.81 -20.94
CA ALA A 47 12.70 -9.95 -21.82
C ALA A 47 11.22 -10.26 -22.08
N LEU A 48 10.40 -10.33 -21.02
CA LEU A 48 8.97 -10.60 -21.13
C LEU A 48 8.23 -9.51 -21.91
N THR A 49 8.63 -8.24 -21.73
CA THR A 49 8.06 -7.11 -22.47
C THR A 49 8.33 -7.24 -23.96
N HIS A 50 9.59 -7.49 -24.36
CA HIS A 50 9.91 -7.71 -25.77
C HIS A 50 9.21 -8.92 -26.36
N LEU A 51 9.15 -10.04 -25.62
CA LEU A 51 8.42 -11.22 -26.08
C LEU A 51 6.92 -10.93 -26.27
N ASN A 52 6.31 -10.12 -25.41
CA ASN A 52 4.93 -9.68 -25.57
C ASN A 52 4.70 -8.76 -26.78
N VAL A 53 5.71 -8.00 -27.21
CA VAL A 53 5.65 -7.24 -28.47
C VAL A 53 5.74 -8.17 -29.69
N LEU A 54 6.62 -9.17 -29.64
CA LEU A 54 6.89 -10.07 -30.77
C LEU A 54 5.84 -11.15 -30.97
N SER A 55 5.31 -11.70 -29.87
CA SER A 55 4.39 -12.84 -29.89
C SER A 55 3.43 -12.76 -28.70
N PRO A 56 2.45 -11.84 -28.69
CA PRO A 56 1.60 -11.59 -27.53
C PRO A 56 0.87 -12.86 -27.03
N SER A 57 0.80 -13.04 -25.70
CA SER A 57 -0.07 -14.06 -25.10
C SER A 57 -0.61 -13.59 -23.75
N LYS A 58 -1.80 -14.07 -23.37
CA LYS A 58 -2.40 -13.75 -22.06
C LYS A 58 -1.51 -14.25 -20.93
N GLN A 59 -1.02 -15.49 -21.03
CA GLN A 59 -0.17 -16.13 -20.02
C GLN A 59 1.13 -15.36 -19.76
N ARG A 60 1.76 -14.82 -20.81
CA ARG A 60 2.99 -14.02 -20.64
C ARG A 60 2.71 -12.63 -20.08
N LYS A 61 1.57 -12.02 -20.40
CA LYS A 61 1.14 -10.78 -19.73
C LYS A 61 0.85 -10.99 -18.25
N ASP A 62 0.16 -12.06 -17.89
CA ASP A 62 -0.10 -12.42 -16.49
C ASP A 62 1.21 -12.65 -15.74
N THR A 63 2.16 -13.36 -16.35
CA THR A 63 3.51 -13.57 -15.79
C THR A 63 4.26 -12.24 -15.60
N LEU A 64 4.22 -11.35 -16.60
CA LEU A 64 4.85 -10.04 -16.51
C LEU A 64 4.25 -9.19 -15.37
N ALA A 65 2.92 -9.18 -15.26
CA ALA A 65 2.23 -8.47 -14.18
C ALA A 65 2.54 -9.06 -12.80
N TYR A 66 2.65 -10.39 -12.71
CA TYR A 66 3.10 -11.07 -11.49
C TYR A 66 4.51 -10.65 -11.09
N VAL A 67 5.46 -10.59 -12.03
CA VAL A 67 6.83 -10.12 -11.75
C VAL A 67 6.80 -8.67 -11.24
N TYR A 68 6.04 -7.78 -11.90
CA TYR A 68 5.87 -6.41 -11.44
C TYR A 68 5.32 -6.33 -10.01
N ALA A 69 4.24 -7.06 -9.70
CA ALA A 69 3.61 -6.99 -8.38
C ALA A 69 4.54 -7.49 -7.26
N ASN A 70 5.29 -8.58 -7.49
CA ASN A 70 6.27 -9.07 -6.50
C ASN A 70 7.46 -8.13 -6.30
N ASN A 71 7.77 -7.29 -7.30
CA ASN A 71 8.79 -6.25 -7.19
C ASN A 71 8.22 -4.91 -6.66
N ASN A 72 7.05 -4.92 -6.02
CA ASN A 72 6.33 -3.73 -5.52
C ASN A 72 5.94 -2.71 -6.61
N GLN A 73 6.01 -3.08 -7.89
CA GLN A 73 5.65 -2.26 -9.05
C GLN A 73 4.15 -2.44 -9.39
N HIS A 74 3.29 -2.19 -8.41
CA HIS A 74 1.85 -2.46 -8.50
C HIS A 74 1.14 -1.71 -9.61
N LEU A 75 1.53 -0.45 -9.89
CA LEU A 75 0.94 0.33 -10.97
C LEU A 75 1.27 -0.27 -12.34
N GLN A 76 2.50 -0.72 -12.55
CA GLN A 76 2.94 -1.38 -13.77
C GLN A 76 2.23 -2.72 -13.96
N ALA A 77 2.06 -3.49 -12.89
CA ALA A 77 1.28 -4.73 -12.91
C ALA A 77 -0.15 -4.46 -13.43
N LEU A 78 -0.85 -3.51 -12.81
CA LEU A 78 -2.21 -3.14 -13.21
C LEU A 78 -2.30 -2.53 -14.62
N ASN A 79 -1.31 -1.74 -15.05
CA ASN A 79 -1.26 -1.24 -16.42
C ASN A 79 -1.04 -2.35 -17.46
N THR A 80 -0.51 -3.51 -17.04
CA THR A 80 -0.26 -4.66 -17.92
C THR A 80 -1.49 -5.53 -18.13
N ILE A 81 -2.28 -5.77 -17.07
CA ILE A 81 -3.44 -6.70 -17.09
C ILE A 81 -4.79 -6.04 -16.82
N GLY A 82 -4.82 -4.72 -16.62
CA GLY A 82 -6.03 -3.98 -16.30
C GLY A 82 -6.42 -4.10 -14.83
N ILE A 83 -7.56 -3.49 -14.52
CA ILE A 83 -8.02 -3.22 -13.15
C ILE A 83 -9.46 -3.69 -12.89
N GLU A 84 -10.18 -4.05 -13.95
CA GLU A 84 -11.55 -4.53 -13.89
C GLU A 84 -11.58 -6.03 -13.58
N LEU A 85 -12.64 -6.47 -12.91
CA LEU A 85 -12.94 -7.89 -12.73
C LEU A 85 -13.34 -8.50 -14.08
N ASP A 86 -12.71 -9.62 -14.42
CA ASP A 86 -13.02 -10.41 -15.61
C ASP A 86 -13.01 -11.89 -15.21
N SER A 87 -14.16 -12.56 -15.31
CA SER A 87 -14.30 -13.98 -14.93
C SER A 87 -13.49 -14.91 -15.82
N SER A 88 -13.03 -14.46 -16.99
CA SER A 88 -12.14 -15.21 -17.88
C SER A 88 -10.66 -15.10 -17.48
N ASP A 89 -10.32 -14.30 -16.48
CA ASP A 89 -8.95 -14.17 -15.99
C ASP A 89 -8.44 -15.43 -15.32
N SER A 90 -7.14 -15.65 -15.48
CA SER A 90 -6.42 -16.69 -14.73
C SER A 90 -6.43 -16.32 -13.25
N ASP A 91 -6.33 -17.32 -12.37
CA ASP A 91 -6.23 -17.08 -10.92
C ASP A 91 -5.05 -16.16 -10.58
N MET A 92 -3.94 -16.28 -11.33
CA MET A 92 -2.77 -15.40 -11.21
C MET A 92 -3.12 -13.95 -11.52
N ALA A 93 -3.84 -13.67 -12.60
CA ALA A 93 -4.23 -12.31 -12.97
C ALA A 93 -5.16 -11.70 -11.92
N VAL A 94 -6.18 -12.44 -11.46
CA VAL A 94 -7.08 -11.97 -10.39
C VAL A 94 -6.31 -11.71 -9.09
N GLN A 95 -5.38 -12.60 -8.71
CA GLN A 95 -4.52 -12.41 -7.53
C GLN A 95 -3.64 -11.16 -7.66
N VAL A 96 -2.99 -10.95 -8.81
CA VAL A 96 -2.16 -9.77 -9.06
C VAL A 96 -2.99 -8.49 -8.97
N LYS A 97 -4.20 -8.48 -9.54
CA LYS A 97 -5.14 -7.35 -9.41
C LYS A 97 -5.50 -7.10 -7.95
N ALA A 98 -5.88 -8.13 -7.21
CA ALA A 98 -6.29 -8.04 -5.80
C ALA A 98 -5.20 -7.41 -4.92
N ILE A 99 -3.99 -7.97 -4.94
CA ILE A 99 -2.88 -7.49 -4.10
C ILE A 99 -2.40 -6.09 -4.52
N SER A 100 -2.38 -5.80 -5.82
CA SER A 100 -1.90 -4.52 -6.33
C SER A 100 -2.89 -3.40 -6.07
N LEU A 101 -4.20 -3.65 -6.20
CA LEU A 101 -5.24 -2.69 -5.83
C LEU A 101 -5.25 -2.43 -4.32
N LYS A 102 -5.03 -3.46 -3.49
CA LYS A 102 -4.88 -3.30 -2.04
C LYS A 102 -3.66 -2.43 -1.71
N ALA A 103 -2.50 -2.74 -2.30
CA ALA A 103 -1.26 -1.98 -2.08
C ALA A 103 -1.37 -0.51 -2.53
N LEU A 104 -2.17 -0.23 -3.56
CA LEU A 104 -2.46 1.13 -4.03
C LEU A 104 -3.64 1.81 -3.32
N ASN A 105 -4.06 1.26 -2.17
CA ASN A 105 -5.15 1.79 -1.34
C ASN A 105 -6.49 1.97 -2.10
N GLN A 106 -6.85 0.98 -2.92
CA GLN A 106 -8.13 0.91 -3.62
C GLN A 106 -9.01 -0.23 -3.04
N PRO A 107 -9.44 -0.15 -1.76
CA PRO A 107 -10.01 -1.28 -1.04
C PRO A 107 -11.30 -1.82 -1.65
N LYS A 108 -12.18 -0.95 -2.17
CA LYS A 108 -13.42 -1.39 -2.84
C LYS A 108 -13.15 -2.26 -4.07
N ARG A 109 -12.13 -1.91 -4.84
CA ARG A 109 -11.78 -2.65 -6.06
C ARG A 109 -11.01 -3.91 -5.75
N ALA A 110 -10.12 -3.86 -4.75
CA ALA A 110 -9.44 -5.04 -4.24
C ALA A 110 -10.47 -6.07 -3.71
N LEU A 111 -11.50 -5.60 -3.01
CA LEU A 111 -12.56 -6.45 -2.45
C LEU A 111 -13.25 -7.30 -3.52
N GLU A 112 -13.59 -6.72 -4.68
CA GLU A 112 -14.19 -7.45 -5.80
C GLU A 112 -13.28 -8.59 -6.31
N GLN A 113 -11.98 -8.34 -6.43
CA GLN A 113 -11.00 -9.35 -6.88
C GLN A 113 -10.77 -10.44 -5.82
N PHE A 114 -10.66 -10.07 -4.55
CA PHE A 114 -10.53 -11.03 -3.45
C PHE A 114 -11.79 -11.90 -3.30
N GLN A 115 -12.98 -11.34 -3.59
CA GLN A 115 -14.22 -12.10 -3.56
C GLN A 115 -14.24 -13.15 -4.67
N GLU A 116 -13.84 -12.80 -5.90
CA GLU A 116 -13.69 -13.75 -7.00
C GLU A 116 -12.71 -14.89 -6.64
N LEU A 117 -11.55 -14.58 -6.07
CA LEU A 117 -10.60 -15.61 -5.63
C LEU A 117 -11.20 -16.53 -4.57
N PHE A 118 -11.94 -15.97 -3.63
CA PHE A 118 -12.60 -16.74 -2.58
C PHE A 118 -13.71 -17.62 -3.15
N ASP A 119 -14.49 -17.14 -4.11
CA ASP A 119 -15.55 -17.91 -4.76
C ASP A 119 -14.99 -19.08 -5.59
N ARG A 120 -13.81 -18.89 -6.22
CA ARG A 120 -13.10 -19.96 -6.94
C ARG A 120 -12.51 -21.02 -6.01
N GLN A 121 -11.80 -20.59 -4.97
CA GLN A 121 -11.13 -21.48 -4.02
C GLN A 121 -11.11 -20.90 -2.60
N PRO A 122 -12.18 -21.13 -1.82
CA PRO A 122 -12.29 -20.62 -0.47
C PRO A 122 -11.13 -21.10 0.40
N ASN A 123 -10.45 -20.17 1.09
CA ASN A 123 -9.46 -20.51 2.10
C ASN A 123 -9.39 -19.43 3.18
N VAL A 124 -8.78 -19.79 4.30
CA VAL A 124 -8.75 -18.95 5.51
C VAL A 124 -7.94 -17.66 5.34
N TYR A 125 -6.94 -17.63 4.45
CA TYR A 125 -6.17 -16.42 4.17
C TYR A 125 -6.98 -15.42 3.36
N LEU A 126 -7.70 -15.89 2.33
CA LEU A 126 -8.63 -15.05 1.58
C LEU A 126 -9.79 -14.56 2.47
N ALA A 127 -10.27 -15.39 3.40
CA ALA A 127 -11.28 -14.95 4.35
C ALA A 127 -10.79 -13.81 5.25
N TYR A 128 -9.52 -13.86 5.69
CA TYR A 128 -8.92 -12.78 6.47
C TYR A 128 -8.86 -11.48 5.65
N GLU A 129 -8.36 -11.57 4.41
CA GLU A 129 -8.27 -10.45 3.48
C GLU A 129 -9.63 -9.81 3.18
N LEU A 130 -10.66 -10.64 2.94
CA LEU A 130 -12.03 -10.17 2.75
C LEU A 130 -12.59 -9.50 3.99
N ALA A 131 -12.38 -10.07 5.18
CA ALA A 131 -12.87 -9.49 6.43
C ALA A 131 -12.26 -8.11 6.69
N ASP A 132 -10.94 -7.98 6.53
CA ASP A 132 -10.22 -6.71 6.69
C ASP A 132 -10.73 -5.65 5.70
N LEU A 133 -10.83 -5.99 4.41
CA LEU A 133 -11.33 -5.08 3.38
C LEU A 133 -12.79 -4.66 3.62
N LYS A 134 -13.65 -5.61 4.01
CA LYS A 134 -15.06 -5.33 4.32
C LYS A 134 -15.21 -4.39 5.52
N ILE A 135 -14.38 -4.53 6.55
CA ILE A 135 -14.31 -3.57 7.66
C ILE A 135 -13.92 -2.18 7.14
N GLN A 136 -12.87 -2.09 6.32
CA GLN A 136 -12.38 -0.83 5.76
C GLN A 136 -13.42 -0.14 4.85
N THR A 137 -14.22 -0.91 4.12
CA THR A 137 -15.28 -0.37 3.24
C THR A 137 -16.62 -0.20 3.93
N GLY A 138 -16.73 -0.53 5.22
CA GLY A 138 -17.94 -0.35 6.05
C GLY A 138 -18.95 -1.50 6.03
N ASP A 139 -18.66 -2.61 5.34
CA ASP A 139 -19.48 -3.83 5.34
C ASP A 139 -19.16 -4.73 6.55
N ASN A 140 -19.52 -4.25 7.75
CA ASN A 140 -19.25 -5.01 8.97
C ASN A 140 -19.99 -6.36 9.02
N ALA A 141 -21.17 -6.46 8.41
CA ALA A 141 -21.95 -7.69 8.39
C ALA A 141 -21.29 -8.76 7.53
N GLY A 142 -20.87 -8.41 6.31
CA GLY A 142 -20.11 -9.32 5.46
C GLY A 142 -18.75 -9.68 6.05
N ALA A 143 -18.09 -8.75 6.74
CA ALA A 143 -16.84 -9.04 7.45
C ALA A 143 -17.03 -10.13 8.51
N VAL A 144 -18.09 -10.07 9.32
CA VAL A 144 -18.40 -11.08 10.34
C VAL A 144 -18.53 -12.48 9.72
N THR A 145 -19.21 -12.61 8.57
CA THR A 145 -19.32 -13.89 7.85
C THR A 145 -17.96 -14.47 7.50
N ASN A 146 -17.04 -13.65 6.97
CA ASN A 146 -15.69 -14.10 6.63
C ASN A 146 -14.84 -14.41 7.87
N ILE A 147 -15.01 -13.66 8.96
CA ILE A 147 -14.35 -13.92 10.25
C ILE A 147 -14.77 -15.27 10.82
N GLU A 148 -16.08 -15.56 10.83
CA GLU A 148 -16.63 -16.82 11.34
C GLU A 148 -16.14 -18.02 10.51
N TYR A 149 -16.13 -17.89 9.18
CA TYR A 149 -15.51 -18.88 8.30
C TYR A 149 -14.03 -19.10 8.67
N GLY A 150 -13.29 -18.01 8.87
CA GLY A 150 -11.88 -18.03 9.24
C GLY A 150 -11.61 -18.78 10.54
N ILE A 151 -12.30 -18.39 11.62
CA ILE A 151 -12.16 -19.01 12.95
C ILE A 151 -12.50 -20.51 12.90
N THR A 152 -13.55 -20.88 12.16
CA THR A 152 -14.02 -22.26 12.05
C THR A 152 -13.03 -23.15 11.29
N ASN A 153 -12.39 -22.63 10.25
CA ASN A 153 -11.57 -23.42 9.34
C ASN A 153 -10.05 -23.28 9.58
N ALA A 154 -9.61 -22.31 10.38
CA ALA A 154 -8.20 -22.12 10.70
C ALA A 154 -7.66 -23.27 11.57
N LYS A 155 -6.49 -23.77 11.21
CA LYS A 155 -5.74 -24.75 12.00
C LYS A 155 -4.79 -24.04 12.97
N ASP A 156 -4.35 -24.75 14.01
CA ASP A 156 -3.55 -24.16 15.09
C ASP A 156 -2.12 -23.77 14.65
N ASP A 157 -1.60 -24.40 13.60
CA ASP A 157 -0.30 -24.12 13.00
C ASP A 157 -0.32 -22.96 11.99
N MET A 158 -1.50 -22.48 11.60
CA MET A 158 -1.64 -21.40 10.64
C MET A 158 -1.31 -20.05 11.25
N LYS A 159 -0.45 -19.31 10.56
CA LYS A 159 -0.03 -17.96 10.95
C LYS A 159 -0.30 -16.95 9.86
N TYR A 160 -0.39 -15.69 10.25
CA TYR A 160 -0.52 -14.54 9.38
C TYR A 160 0.63 -13.56 9.61
N ALA A 161 1.24 -13.08 8.53
CA ALA A 161 2.37 -12.15 8.58
C ALA A 161 1.89 -10.70 8.55
N PHE A 162 2.46 -9.90 9.44
CA PHE A 162 2.19 -8.48 9.64
C PHE A 162 3.45 -7.66 9.37
N TYR A 163 3.26 -6.53 8.68
CA TYR A 163 4.35 -5.70 8.13
C TYR A 163 4.29 -4.24 8.58
N GLU A 164 3.43 -3.88 9.55
CA GLU A 164 3.32 -2.49 10.03
C GLU A 164 4.50 -2.04 10.93
N ARG A 165 5.42 -2.95 11.24
CA ARG A 165 6.66 -2.67 11.98
C ARG A 165 7.87 -2.79 11.06
N GLN A 166 8.99 -2.19 11.47
CA GLN A 166 10.26 -2.32 10.74
C GLN A 166 10.70 -3.78 10.54
N GLN A 167 10.45 -4.62 11.53
CA GLN A 167 10.66 -6.06 11.45
C GLN A 167 9.29 -6.73 11.31
N PRO A 168 9.02 -7.43 10.19
CA PRO A 168 7.82 -8.23 10.05
C PRO A 168 7.71 -9.27 11.15
N TYR A 169 6.48 -9.62 11.52
CA TYR A 169 6.21 -10.64 12.53
C TYR A 169 5.01 -11.48 12.12
N GLU A 170 4.91 -12.69 12.67
CA GLU A 170 3.79 -13.59 12.42
C GLU A 170 2.99 -13.77 13.70
N VAL A 171 1.67 -13.91 13.56
CA VAL A 171 0.77 -14.28 14.66
C VAL A 171 -0.11 -15.46 14.27
N PRO A 172 -0.60 -16.26 15.21
CA PRO A 172 -1.60 -17.29 14.92
C PRO A 172 -2.82 -16.68 14.22
N LEU A 173 -3.26 -17.30 13.12
CA LEU A 173 -4.32 -16.75 12.27
C LEU A 173 -5.65 -16.59 13.03
N LYS A 174 -5.93 -17.49 13.99
CA LYS A 174 -7.09 -17.37 14.90
C LYS A 174 -7.04 -16.09 15.74
N ALA A 175 -5.87 -15.70 16.25
CA ALA A 175 -5.70 -14.45 17.00
C ALA A 175 -5.95 -13.24 16.09
N ALA A 176 -5.47 -13.28 14.84
CA ALA A 176 -5.75 -12.25 13.84
C ALA A 176 -7.26 -12.10 13.57
N PHE A 177 -8.00 -13.21 13.43
CA PHE A 177 -9.46 -13.15 13.29
C PHE A 177 -10.19 -12.61 14.52
N LEU A 178 -9.75 -12.95 15.74
CA LEU A 178 -10.32 -12.39 16.96
C LEU A 178 -10.11 -10.87 17.05
N HIS A 179 -8.96 -10.38 16.58
CA HIS A 179 -8.72 -8.94 16.46
C HIS A 179 -9.69 -8.29 15.46
N LEU A 180 -9.89 -8.85 14.26
CA LEU A 180 -10.90 -8.34 13.32
C LEU A 180 -12.31 -8.40 13.90
N LYS A 181 -12.64 -9.46 14.66
CA LYS A 181 -13.93 -9.59 15.36
C LYS A 181 -14.14 -8.45 16.35
N ALA A 182 -13.11 -8.10 17.12
CA ALA A 182 -13.15 -6.96 18.02
C ALA A 182 -13.41 -5.63 17.28
N LEU A 183 -12.78 -5.43 16.11
CA LEU A 183 -13.03 -4.24 15.28
C LEU A 183 -14.48 -4.17 14.80
N THR A 184 -15.05 -5.29 14.34
CA THR A 184 -16.47 -5.34 13.94
C THR A 184 -17.41 -5.09 15.12
N GLN A 185 -17.12 -5.66 16.30
CA GLN A 185 -17.90 -5.45 17.52
C GLN A 185 -17.89 -3.96 17.91
N TYR A 186 -16.73 -3.32 17.85
CA TYR A 186 -16.59 -1.89 18.12
C TYR A 186 -17.28 -1.01 17.06
N ASN A 187 -17.29 -1.44 15.79
CA ASN A 187 -18.01 -0.72 14.74
C ASN A 187 -19.53 -0.83 14.86
N LYS A 188 -20.02 -1.96 15.37
CA LYS A 188 -21.44 -2.20 15.63
C LYS A 188 -21.97 -1.32 16.76
N ASP A 189 -21.23 -1.21 17.85
CA ASP A 189 -21.61 -0.42 19.02
C ASP A 189 -20.37 0.25 19.62
N LYS A 190 -20.28 1.57 19.43
CA LYS A 190 -19.15 2.38 19.87
C LYS A 190 -19.12 2.61 21.38
N ASP A 191 -20.25 2.40 22.06
CA ASP A 191 -20.39 2.58 23.50
C ASP A 191 -20.06 1.29 24.25
N ASN A 192 -20.28 0.13 23.62
CA ASN A 192 -19.89 -1.17 24.15
C ASN A 192 -18.41 -1.51 23.90
N VAL A 193 -17.55 -0.66 24.44
CA VAL A 193 -16.09 -0.82 24.35
C VAL A 193 -15.61 -2.10 25.05
N ASP A 194 -16.28 -2.52 26.13
CA ASP A 194 -15.90 -3.70 26.91
C ASP A 194 -16.02 -5.00 26.12
N ALA A 195 -17.06 -5.15 25.30
CA ALA A 195 -17.19 -6.32 24.43
C ALA A 195 -16.06 -6.41 23.39
N ALA A 196 -15.61 -5.27 22.85
CA ALA A 196 -14.48 -5.24 21.94
C ALA A 196 -13.15 -5.55 22.66
N ILE A 197 -12.94 -5.01 23.87
CA ILE A 197 -11.75 -5.31 24.67
C ILE A 197 -11.67 -6.80 25.02
N ALA A 198 -12.78 -7.44 25.40
CA ALA A 198 -12.80 -8.86 25.72
C ALA A 198 -12.29 -9.74 24.55
N LEU A 199 -12.72 -9.43 23.32
CA LEU A 199 -12.25 -10.13 22.12
C LEU A 199 -10.76 -9.87 21.83
N ILE A 200 -10.26 -8.67 22.12
CA ILE A 200 -8.83 -8.36 22.02
C ILE A 200 -8.03 -9.14 23.07
N ASP A 201 -8.57 -9.29 24.28
CA ASP A 201 -7.95 -10.07 25.35
C ASP A 201 -7.86 -11.56 24.99
N GLU A 202 -8.88 -12.11 24.32
CA GLU A 202 -8.81 -13.46 23.74
C GLU A 202 -7.69 -13.57 22.69
N ALA A 203 -7.55 -12.57 21.80
CA ALA A 203 -6.46 -12.56 20.81
C ALA A 203 -5.08 -12.50 21.48
N LEU A 204 -4.91 -11.66 22.49
CA LEU A 204 -3.65 -11.49 23.23
C LEU A 204 -3.33 -12.67 24.16
N ALA A 205 -4.34 -13.43 24.59
CA ALA A 205 -4.13 -14.70 25.29
C ALA A 205 -3.53 -15.77 24.38
N ILE A 206 -3.87 -15.76 23.08
CA ILE A 206 -3.27 -16.65 22.08
C ILE A 206 -1.87 -16.17 21.71
N ASP A 207 -1.69 -14.86 21.49
CA ASP A 207 -0.38 -14.28 21.18
C ASP A 207 -0.17 -12.93 21.89
N PRO A 208 0.55 -12.94 23.04
CA PRO A 208 0.86 -11.72 23.79
C PRO A 208 1.69 -10.69 23.02
N ASN A 209 2.37 -11.08 21.93
CA ASN A 209 3.20 -10.19 21.12
C ASN A 209 2.44 -9.59 19.94
N PHE A 210 1.14 -9.86 19.80
CA PHE A 210 0.34 -9.31 18.71
C PHE A 210 0.18 -7.79 18.86
N ASN A 211 0.97 -7.05 18.09
CA ASN A 211 1.11 -5.60 18.20
C ASN A 211 -0.18 -4.84 17.85
N LEU A 212 -0.89 -5.20 16.76
CA LEU A 212 -2.14 -4.52 16.39
C LEU A 212 -3.24 -4.69 17.45
N ALA A 213 -3.37 -5.89 18.01
CA ALA A 213 -4.30 -6.17 19.10
C ALA A 213 -3.94 -5.33 20.34
N SER A 214 -2.65 -5.29 20.71
CA SER A 214 -2.16 -4.47 21.83
C SER A 214 -2.47 -2.98 21.64
N LEU A 215 -2.20 -2.43 20.46
CA LEU A 215 -2.48 -1.03 20.13
C LEU A 215 -3.98 -0.74 20.14
N SER A 216 -4.79 -1.66 19.60
CA SER A 216 -6.25 -1.53 19.61
C SER A 216 -6.79 -1.51 21.04
N LYS A 217 -6.29 -2.38 21.93
CA LYS A 217 -6.65 -2.37 23.35
C LYS A 217 -6.31 -1.04 24.02
N GLN A 218 -5.09 -0.55 23.83
CA GLN A 218 -4.64 0.72 24.41
C GLN A 218 -5.52 1.88 23.95
N ALA A 219 -5.85 1.95 22.66
CA ALA A 219 -6.73 2.97 22.11
C ALA A 219 -8.14 2.91 22.72
N LEU A 220 -8.72 1.72 22.86
CA LEU A 220 -10.05 1.54 23.45
C LEU A 220 -10.07 1.87 24.96
N VAL A 221 -9.05 1.47 25.71
CA VAL A 221 -8.91 1.81 27.13
C VAL A 221 -8.75 3.31 27.34
N ALA A 222 -7.93 3.99 26.51
CA ALA A 222 -7.76 5.43 26.56
C ALA A 222 -9.07 6.19 26.25
N ARG A 223 -9.96 5.62 25.42
CA ARG A 223 -11.29 6.20 25.19
C ARG A 223 -12.22 6.05 26.39
N LYS A 224 -12.13 4.96 27.15
CA LYS A 224 -12.90 4.79 28.39
C LYS A 224 -12.42 5.73 29.50
N ASN A 225 -11.10 5.93 29.56
CA ASN A 225 -10.44 6.75 30.56
C ASN A 225 -9.67 7.88 29.86
N PRO A 226 -10.36 8.90 29.33
CA PRO A 226 -9.68 10.00 28.67
C PRO A 226 -8.69 10.64 29.65
N PRO A 227 -7.47 10.99 29.20
CA PRO A 227 -6.54 11.74 30.02
C PRO A 227 -7.23 12.98 30.60
N PRO A 228 -6.88 13.41 31.82
CA PRO A 228 -7.35 14.69 32.34
C PRO A 228 -7.12 15.76 31.27
N ALA A 229 -8.15 16.55 30.96
CA ALA A 229 -8.01 17.65 30.02
C ALA A 229 -6.82 18.51 30.44
N THR A 230 -5.81 18.63 29.58
CA THR A 230 -4.70 19.57 29.81
C THR A 230 -5.34 20.93 30.06
N PRO A 231 -5.13 21.57 31.22
CA PRO A 231 -5.62 22.92 31.44
C PRO A 231 -5.15 23.77 30.27
N ALA A 232 -6.07 24.50 29.64
CA ALA A 232 -5.70 25.50 28.65
C ALA A 232 -4.58 26.36 29.27
N PRO A 233 -3.49 26.67 28.55
CA PRO A 233 -2.47 27.54 29.08
C PRO A 233 -3.16 28.82 29.55
N ASP A 234 -3.14 29.05 30.86
CA ASP A 234 -3.72 30.25 31.45
C ASP A 234 -3.20 31.43 30.63
N SER A 235 -4.12 32.17 30.03
CA SER A 235 -3.81 33.45 29.43
C SER A 235 -3.25 34.33 30.55
N VAL A 236 -1.93 34.32 30.70
CA VAL A 236 -1.20 35.28 31.53
C VAL A 236 -1.54 36.63 30.96
N LYS A 237 -2.50 37.31 31.59
CA LYS A 237 -2.68 38.74 31.43
C LYS A 237 -1.39 39.38 31.92
N THR A 238 -0.44 39.60 31.01
CA THR A 238 0.65 40.54 31.20
C THR A 238 0.02 41.90 31.43
N LYS A 239 -0.19 42.25 32.70
CA LYS A 239 -0.31 43.65 33.11
C LYS A 239 1.07 44.26 32.93
N THR A 240 1.36 44.74 31.74
CA THR A 240 2.47 45.65 31.51
C THR A 240 2.11 46.97 32.19
N LYS A 241 2.52 47.12 33.45
CA LYS A 241 2.63 48.42 34.11
C LYS A 241 3.78 49.14 33.39
N VAL A 242 3.44 50.05 32.47
CA VAL A 242 4.41 50.97 31.89
C VAL A 242 4.83 51.91 33.02
N GLU A 243 6.01 51.66 33.57
CA GLU A 243 6.69 52.60 34.46
C GLU A 243 7.31 53.69 33.59
N GLU A 244 6.76 54.89 33.72
CA GLU A 244 7.23 56.12 33.08
C GLU A 244 8.61 56.50 33.66
N PRO A 245 9.66 56.69 32.85
CA PRO A 245 10.97 57.07 33.38
C PRO A 245 10.95 58.55 33.78
N THR A 246 11.20 58.79 35.06
CA THR A 246 11.40 60.12 35.62
C THR A 246 12.76 60.70 35.16
N VAL A 247 12.72 61.78 34.38
CA VAL A 247 13.91 62.53 33.95
C VAL A 247 14.15 63.72 34.91
N PRO A 248 15.32 63.85 35.55
CA PRO A 248 15.67 65.03 36.34
C PRO A 248 16.23 66.15 35.44
N GLY A 249 15.67 67.35 35.57
CA GLY A 249 15.99 68.48 34.69
C GLY A 249 17.32 69.19 34.97
N LYS A 250 17.86 69.83 33.91
CA LYS A 250 18.43 71.20 33.97
C LYS A 250 18.76 71.76 32.57
N LYS A 251 18.14 72.92 32.29
CA LYS A 251 18.67 74.15 31.66
C LYS A 251 19.48 74.04 30.35
N ALA A 252 18.99 74.65 29.27
CA ALA A 252 19.27 76.05 28.88
C ALA A 252 19.14 76.32 27.37
N LYS A 253 18.58 77.51 27.06
CA LYS A 253 18.76 78.39 25.88
C LYS A 253 18.32 77.88 24.49
N LYS A 254 17.30 78.48 23.86
CA LYS A 254 17.18 79.80 23.18
C LYS A 254 17.39 79.64 21.67
N ASP A 255 16.33 79.90 20.90
CA ASP A 255 16.27 80.66 19.61
C ASP A 255 15.07 80.17 18.78
N LYS A 256 13.99 80.94 18.67
CA LYS A 256 13.70 81.97 17.64
C LYS A 256 13.66 81.46 16.19
N ASN A 257 12.44 81.22 15.68
CA ASN A 257 11.87 81.73 14.41
C ASN A 257 10.52 81.01 14.20
N LYS A 258 9.35 81.67 14.22
CA LYS A 258 8.77 82.67 13.30
C LYS A 258 8.51 82.16 11.89
N LYS A 259 7.25 81.79 11.62
CA LYS A 259 6.37 82.16 10.49
C LYS A 259 5.16 81.19 10.50
N ASP A 260 3.97 81.68 10.83
CA ASP A 260 2.96 82.29 9.92
C ASP A 260 2.48 81.23 8.90
N GLY A 261 1.26 80.69 9.04
CA GLY A 261 0.04 81.25 8.42
C GLY A 261 -0.09 80.63 7.02
N ASP A 262 -1.18 80.02 6.58
CA ASP A 262 -2.62 80.19 6.83
C ASP A 262 -3.30 78.87 6.42
#